data_AF-A0A1R1X5A7-F1
#
_entry.id   AF-A0A1R1X5A7-F1
#
_cell.length_a   1.000
_cell.length_b   1.000
_cell.length_c   1.000
_cell.angle_alpha   90.00
_cell.angle_beta   90.00
_cell.angle_gamma   90.00
#
_symmetry.space_group_name_H-M   'P 1'
#
loop_
_entity.id
_entity.type
_entity.pdbx_description
1 polymer ?
#
loop_
_entity_poly.entity_id
_entity_poly.type
_entity_poly.pdbx_seq_one_letter_code
_entity_poly.pdbx_strand_id
1 'polypeptide(L)'
;MEQELIQLIKDLTNKVNILYEDRERQGKSHEQRMNVQNSDVEDPHLRVRAPAYEVENYPELIEEFPDMEDDIFRFPLKEDGRKEIVYGYPKFKVVNYQPPPLNDTAPTAVKKVDGLLYSIQQSLANITRPIDQYRHKQLRSGRAIDPDNDDDIIAMESIRRLITDLASSISQRKVENIHKFLIFPGKAPQMVEPT
;
A
#
# COMPACT_ATOMS: atom_id res chain seq x y z
N MET A 1 40.18 -11.29 -25.83
CA MET A 1 39.01 -12.11 -25.40
C MET A 1 39.04 -12.47 -23.92
N GLU A 2 39.89 -13.39 -23.43
CA GLU A 2 39.82 -13.80 -22.01
C GLU A 2 40.16 -12.68 -21.01
N GLN A 3 41.17 -11.86 -21.29
CA GLN A 3 41.54 -10.75 -20.41
C GLN A 3 40.47 -9.64 -20.37
N GLU A 4 39.80 -9.39 -21.50
CA GLU A 4 38.71 -8.42 -21.59
C GLU A 4 37.48 -8.90 -20.81
N LEU A 5 37.20 -10.21 -20.86
CA LEU A 5 36.14 -10.83 -20.07
C LEU A 5 36.41 -10.73 -18.57
N ILE A 6 37.64 -11.00 -18.13
CA ILE A 6 38.05 -10.87 -16.73
C ILE A 6 37.93 -9.41 -16.27
N GLN A 7 38.32 -8.45 -17.12
CA GLN A 7 38.21 -7.04 -16.80
C GLN A 7 36.75 -6.58 -16.69
N LEU A 8 35.88 -7.07 -17.58
CA LEU A 8 34.44 -6.79 -17.54
C LEU A 8 33.79 -7.35 -16.28
N ILE A 9 34.17 -8.56 -15.85
CA ILE A 9 33.66 -9.16 -14.60
C ILE A 9 34.08 -8.31 -13.40
N LYS A 10 35.34 -7.88 -13.33
CA LYS A 10 35.82 -7.01 -12.22
C LYS A 10 35.09 -5.66 -12.19
N ASP A 11 34.86 -5.05 -13.35
CA ASP A 11 34.13 -3.79 -13.46
C ASP A 11 32.67 -3.94 -13.02
N LEU A 12 32.03 -5.04 -13.40
CA LEU A 12 30.66 -5.35 -12.98
C LEU A 12 30.57 -5.56 -11.47
N THR A 13 31.50 -6.32 -10.88
CA THR A 13 31.56 -6.54 -9.42
C THR A 13 31.69 -5.22 -8.67
N ASN A 14 32.54 -4.31 -9.14
CA ASN A 14 32.70 -3.00 -8.53
C ASN A 14 31.43 -2.15 -8.62
N LYS A 15 30.75 -2.15 -9.78
CA LYS A 15 29.48 -1.44 -9.96
C LYS A 15 28.38 -1.99 -9.06
N VAL A 16 28.31 -3.31 -8.89
CA VAL A 16 27.36 -3.94 -7.97
C VAL A 16 27.61 -3.50 -6.53
N ASN A 17 28.86 -3.50 -6.07
CA ASN A 17 29.21 -3.05 -4.72
C ASN A 17 28.84 -1.58 -4.47
N ILE A 18 29.09 -0.70 -5.44
CA ILE A 18 28.69 0.72 -5.34
C ILE A 18 27.16 0.85 -5.21
N LEU A 19 26.38 0.07 -5.97
CA LEU A 19 24.91 0.09 -5.88
C LEU A 19 24.40 -0.45 -4.54
N TYR A 20 25.06 -1.45 -3.96
CA TYR A 20 24.76 -1.91 -2.60
C TYR A 20 25.00 -0.82 -1.57
N GLU A 21 26.13 -0.11 -1.65
CA GLU A 21 26.44 1.01 -0.74
C GLU A 21 25.48 2.20 -0.91
N ASP A 22 25.11 2.56 -2.15
CA ASP A 22 24.14 3.64 -2.40
C ASP A 22 22.74 3.29 -1.89
N ARG A 23 22.32 2.02 -1.99
CA ARG A 23 21.06 1.53 -1.42
C ARG A 23 21.06 1.64 0.11
N GLU A 24 22.16 1.27 0.78
CA GLU A 24 22.29 1.46 2.23
C GLU A 24 22.22 2.95 2.62
N ARG A 25 22.89 3.83 1.87
CA ARG A 25 22.86 5.27 2.12
C ARG A 25 21.47 5.86 1.94
N GLN A 26 20.71 5.41 0.95
CA GLN A 26 19.31 5.83 0.76
C GLN A 26 18.40 5.35 1.90
N GLY A 27 18.61 4.14 2.43
CA GLY A 27 17.94 3.66 3.65
C GLY A 27 18.20 4.56 4.86
N LYS A 28 19.46 4.94 5.08
CA LYS A 28 19.89 5.86 6.16
C LYS A 28 19.39 7.31 5.96
N SER A 29 19.20 7.76 4.72
CA SER A 29 18.68 9.11 4.44
C SER A 29 17.17 9.24 4.67
N HIS A 30 16.40 8.16 4.49
CA HIS A 30 14.98 8.12 4.83
C HIS A 30 14.76 8.26 6.35
N GLU A 31 15.65 7.67 7.17
CA GLU A 31 15.70 7.87 8.63
C GLU A 31 15.92 9.33 9.03
N GLN A 32 16.77 10.04 8.30
CA GLN A 32 17.20 11.39 8.69
C GLN A 32 16.16 12.47 8.37
N ARG A 33 15.18 12.21 7.49
CA ARG A 33 14.20 13.21 7.03
C ARG A 33 12.95 13.36 7.91
N MET A 34 12.70 12.47 8.87
CA MET A 34 11.45 12.47 9.66
C MET A 34 11.56 13.15 11.04
N ASN A 35 12.70 13.74 11.39
CA ASN A 35 12.92 14.24 12.74
C ASN A 35 12.56 15.73 12.90
N VAL A 36 11.27 16.06 13.06
CA VAL A 36 10.80 17.35 13.60
C VAL A 36 9.51 17.16 14.42
N GLN A 37 9.63 16.92 15.74
CA GLN A 37 9.03 17.71 16.84
C GLN A 37 9.13 17.01 18.23
N ASN A 38 10.17 17.42 18.96
CA ASN A 38 10.34 17.67 20.42
C ASN A 38 9.69 16.80 21.51
N SER A 39 10.52 16.24 22.39
CA SER A 39 10.58 16.58 23.83
C SER A 39 11.89 16.08 24.46
N ASP A 40 12.52 16.88 25.31
CA ASP A 40 13.83 16.66 25.96
C ASP A 40 14.00 15.25 26.55
N VAL A 41 14.89 14.45 25.96
CA VAL A 41 15.46 13.28 26.62
C VAL A 41 16.98 13.41 26.50
N GLU A 42 17.64 13.65 27.64
CA GLU A 42 19.07 13.93 27.81
C GLU A 42 20.00 12.70 27.57
N ASP A 43 19.53 11.67 26.85
CA ASP A 43 20.33 10.48 26.54
C ASP A 43 20.81 10.50 25.08
N PRO A 44 22.13 10.62 24.82
CA PRO A 44 22.69 10.63 23.47
C PRO A 44 22.56 9.31 22.70
N HIS A 45 22.08 8.24 23.34
CA HIS A 45 21.90 6.91 22.76
C HIS A 45 20.44 6.48 22.59
N LEU A 46 19.46 7.30 23.00
CA LEU A 46 18.04 7.04 22.73
C LEU A 46 17.61 7.69 21.41
N ARG A 47 16.98 6.88 20.55
CA ARG A 47 16.21 7.35 19.40
C ARG A 47 14.83 6.72 19.45
N VAL A 48 13.79 7.53 19.59
CA VAL A 48 12.42 7.12 19.32
C VAL A 48 12.22 7.18 17.81
N ARG A 49 12.03 6.02 17.18
CA ARG A 49 11.63 5.91 15.77
C ARG A 49 10.24 5.28 15.73
N ALA A 50 9.39 5.72 14.82
CA ALA A 50 8.17 4.98 14.49
C ALA A 50 8.52 3.87 13.47
N PRO A 51 8.03 2.63 13.63
CA PRO A 51 7.15 2.16 14.71
C PRO A 51 7.90 2.09 16.05
N ALA A 52 7.18 2.37 17.15
CA ALA A 52 7.76 2.43 18.50
C ALA A 52 8.50 1.15 18.90
N TYR A 53 8.18 0.03 18.24
CA TYR A 53 8.83 -1.27 18.36
C TYR A 53 8.89 -1.95 16.99
N GLU A 54 10.00 -2.61 16.69
CA GLU A 54 10.17 -3.50 15.54
C GLU A 54 10.22 -4.94 16.06
N VAL A 55 9.57 -5.86 15.36
CA VAL A 55 9.62 -7.30 15.69
C VAL A 55 10.75 -7.92 14.88
N GLU A 56 11.73 -8.51 15.56
CA GLU A 56 12.80 -9.26 14.91
C GLU A 56 12.26 -10.56 14.32
N ASN A 57 12.82 -10.99 13.18
CA ASN A 57 12.47 -12.27 12.58
C ASN A 57 12.99 -13.40 13.48
N TYR A 58 12.08 -14.23 13.99
CA TYR A 58 12.41 -15.44 14.72
C TYR A 58 12.00 -16.69 13.91
N PRO A 59 12.69 -17.83 14.09
CA PRO A 59 12.53 -19.00 13.23
C PRO A 59 11.07 -19.48 13.08
N GLU A 60 10.32 -19.52 14.18
CA GLU A 60 8.93 -19.98 14.21
C GLU A 60 8.01 -19.09 13.36
N LEU A 61 8.30 -17.78 13.27
CA LEU A 61 7.52 -16.85 12.46
C LEU A 61 7.67 -17.12 10.97
N ILE A 62 8.91 -17.31 10.53
CA ILE A 62 9.26 -17.54 9.13
C ILE A 62 8.85 -18.95 8.69
N GLU A 63 8.93 -19.94 9.59
CA GLU A 63 8.50 -21.29 9.30
C GLU A 63 6.98 -21.37 9.09
N GLU A 64 6.19 -20.70 9.94
CA GLU A 64 4.72 -20.70 9.83
C GLU A 64 4.23 -19.78 8.69
N PHE A 65 4.89 -18.64 8.50
CA PHE A 65 4.51 -17.63 7.51
C PHE A 65 5.71 -17.29 6.60
N PRO A 66 6.06 -18.17 5.65
CA PRO A 66 7.22 -17.97 4.78
C PRO A 66 7.07 -16.76 3.86
N ASP A 67 5.84 -16.28 3.61
CA ASP A 67 5.57 -15.07 2.84
C ASP A 67 5.93 -13.77 3.58
N MET A 68 6.27 -13.82 4.88
CA MET A 68 6.74 -12.64 5.61
C MET A 68 8.08 -12.09 5.11
N GLU A 69 8.88 -12.91 4.43
CA GLU A 69 10.12 -12.47 3.79
C GLU A 69 9.91 -11.85 2.40
N ASP A 70 8.69 -11.93 1.85
CA ASP A 70 8.40 -11.42 0.52
C ASP A 70 8.48 -9.88 0.47
N ASP A 71 9.23 -9.36 -0.51
CA ASP A 71 9.26 -7.92 -0.79
C ASP A 71 7.91 -7.49 -1.38
N ILE A 72 7.11 -6.81 -0.56
CA ILE A 72 5.77 -6.30 -0.90
C ILE A 72 5.72 -5.43 -2.18
N PHE A 73 6.86 -4.88 -2.64
CA PHE A 73 6.95 -4.07 -3.86
C PHE A 73 7.50 -4.83 -5.06
N ARG A 74 8.14 -5.99 -4.84
CA ARG A 74 8.84 -6.77 -5.88
C ARG A 74 8.30 -8.18 -6.06
N PHE A 75 7.27 -8.55 -5.32
CA PHE A 75 6.62 -9.84 -5.43
C PHE A 75 5.19 -9.71 -6.00
N PRO A 76 5.03 -9.50 -7.32
CA PRO A 76 3.71 -9.38 -7.91
C PRO A 76 2.98 -10.73 -7.93
N LEU A 77 1.74 -10.74 -7.46
CA LEU A 77 0.82 -11.85 -7.67
C LEU A 77 0.68 -12.18 -9.16
N LYS A 78 0.79 -13.47 -9.50
CA LYS A 78 0.51 -13.98 -10.84
C LYS A 78 -0.98 -13.79 -11.18
N GLU A 79 -1.29 -13.69 -12.46
CA GLU A 79 -2.63 -13.34 -12.92
C GLU A 79 -3.70 -14.39 -12.56
N ASP A 80 -3.34 -15.67 -12.61
CA ASP A 80 -4.16 -16.79 -12.15
C ASP A 80 -4.45 -16.70 -10.64
N GLY A 81 -3.42 -16.51 -9.81
CA GLY A 81 -3.60 -16.33 -8.36
C GLY A 81 -4.41 -15.09 -8.02
N ARG A 82 -4.20 -13.98 -8.75
CA ARG A 82 -5.03 -12.77 -8.63
C ARG A 82 -6.49 -13.06 -8.96
N LYS A 83 -6.77 -13.77 -10.05
CA LYS A 83 -8.14 -14.12 -10.44
C LYS A 83 -8.79 -15.03 -9.40
N GLU A 84 -8.08 -16.02 -8.90
CA GLU A 84 -8.58 -16.91 -7.85
C GLU A 84 -8.97 -16.13 -6.60
N ILE A 85 -8.11 -15.23 -6.12
CA ILE A 85 -8.43 -14.39 -4.97
C ILE A 85 -9.60 -13.45 -5.28
N VAL A 86 -9.58 -12.75 -6.43
CA VAL A 86 -10.63 -11.77 -6.76
C VAL A 86 -12.00 -12.42 -6.98
N TYR A 87 -12.05 -13.59 -7.64
CA TYR A 87 -13.29 -14.30 -7.99
C TYR A 87 -13.69 -15.39 -6.99
N GLY A 88 -12.77 -15.84 -6.13
CA GLY A 88 -13.03 -16.83 -5.10
C GLY A 88 -13.85 -16.29 -3.92
N TYR A 89 -13.85 -14.98 -3.71
CA TYR A 89 -14.69 -14.33 -2.70
C TYR A 89 -16.00 -13.78 -3.30
N PRO A 90 -17.15 -13.98 -2.62
CA PRO A 90 -18.42 -13.47 -3.10
C PRO A 90 -18.47 -11.93 -3.06
N LYS A 91 -19.30 -11.35 -3.93
CA LYS A 91 -19.62 -9.92 -3.88
C LYS A 91 -20.80 -9.70 -2.94
N PHE A 92 -20.62 -8.83 -1.96
CA PHE A 92 -21.70 -8.40 -1.08
C PHE A 92 -22.54 -7.34 -1.78
N LYS A 93 -23.86 -7.55 -1.88
CA LYS A 93 -24.77 -6.62 -2.58
C LYS A 93 -24.80 -5.21 -1.97
N VAL A 94 -24.48 -5.10 -0.68
CA VAL A 94 -24.47 -3.82 0.04
C VAL A 94 -23.26 -2.95 -0.30
N VAL A 95 -22.17 -3.54 -0.83
CA VAL A 95 -20.93 -2.83 -1.12
C VAL A 95 -20.87 -2.48 -2.60
N ASN A 96 -20.64 -1.21 -2.91
CA ASN A 96 -20.34 -0.78 -4.28
C ASN A 96 -18.85 -1.01 -4.58
N TYR A 97 -18.55 -2.04 -5.36
CA TYR A 97 -17.19 -2.38 -5.79
C TYR A 97 -16.75 -1.68 -7.07
N GLN A 98 -17.62 -0.88 -7.70
CA GLN A 98 -17.29 -0.15 -8.93
C GLN A 98 -16.68 1.21 -8.58
N PRO A 99 -15.44 1.50 -9.01
CA PRO A 99 -14.88 2.83 -8.87
C PRO A 99 -15.67 3.86 -9.68
N PRO A 100 -15.56 5.15 -9.33
CA PRO A 100 -16.16 6.22 -10.13
C PRO A 100 -15.71 6.13 -11.60
N PRO A 101 -16.64 6.29 -12.57
CA PRO A 101 -16.35 6.12 -13.98
C PRO A 101 -15.28 7.11 -14.47
N LEU A 102 -14.63 6.76 -15.57
CA LEU A 102 -13.67 7.63 -16.24
C LEU A 102 -14.42 8.74 -16.99
N ASN A 103 -13.82 9.93 -17.06
CA ASN A 103 -14.37 11.01 -17.86
C ASN A 103 -13.99 10.84 -19.34
N ASP A 104 -14.95 10.44 -20.17
CA ASP A 104 -14.74 10.24 -21.60
C ASP A 104 -14.47 11.54 -22.38
N THR A 105 -14.79 12.70 -21.81
CA THR A 105 -14.49 14.00 -22.41
C THR A 105 -13.11 14.54 -22.03
N ALA A 106 -12.42 13.88 -21.09
CA ALA A 106 -11.11 14.33 -20.63
C ALA A 106 -10.03 14.18 -21.72
N PRO A 107 -9.01 15.06 -21.73
CA PRO A 107 -7.88 14.95 -22.64
C PRO A 107 -7.08 13.66 -22.44
N THR A 108 -6.43 13.16 -23.51
CA THR A 108 -5.75 11.85 -23.53
C THR A 108 -4.72 11.68 -22.42
N ALA A 109 -4.00 12.74 -22.04
CA ALA A 109 -3.03 12.70 -20.95
C ALA A 109 -3.71 12.45 -19.59
N VAL A 110 -4.85 13.10 -19.33
CA VAL A 110 -5.66 12.91 -18.12
C VAL A 110 -6.24 11.50 -18.08
N LYS A 111 -6.77 11.01 -19.20
CA LYS A 111 -7.32 9.65 -19.32
C LYS A 111 -6.32 8.55 -18.96
N LYS A 112 -5.04 8.71 -19.31
CA LYS A 112 -3.99 7.73 -18.95
C LYS A 112 -3.78 7.66 -17.44
N VAL A 113 -3.67 8.81 -16.78
CA VAL A 113 -3.49 8.90 -15.33
C VAL A 113 -4.75 8.39 -14.62
N ASP A 114 -5.92 8.86 -15.02
CA ASP A 114 -7.19 8.44 -14.43
C ASP A 114 -7.46 6.95 -14.64
N GLY A 115 -7.07 6.38 -15.78
CA GLY A 115 -7.15 4.95 -16.04
C GLY A 115 -6.29 4.11 -15.09
N LEU A 116 -5.07 4.58 -14.80
CA LEU A 116 -4.21 3.95 -13.78
C LEU A 116 -4.81 4.08 -12.37
N LEU A 117 -5.30 5.26 -12.01
CA LEU A 117 -5.95 5.48 -10.71
C LEU A 117 -7.21 4.61 -10.58
N TYR A 118 -7.98 4.45 -11.66
CA TYR A 118 -9.13 3.58 -11.71
C TYR A 118 -8.76 2.11 -11.48
N SER A 119 -7.70 1.60 -12.11
CA SER A 119 -7.27 0.21 -11.90
C SER A 119 -6.78 -0.05 -10.48
N ILE A 120 -6.12 0.93 -9.85
CA ILE A 120 -5.75 0.89 -8.43
C ILE A 120 -7.01 0.85 -7.56
N GLN A 121 -7.97 1.75 -7.77
CA GLN A 121 -9.25 1.74 -7.03
C GLN A 121 -10.00 0.43 -7.18
N GLN A 122 -10.01 -0.14 -8.39
CA GLN A 122 -10.65 -1.44 -8.62
C GLN A 122 -9.96 -2.55 -7.84
N SER A 123 -8.63 -2.50 -7.73
CA SER A 123 -7.84 -3.46 -6.96
C SER A 123 -8.10 -3.31 -5.46
N LEU A 124 -8.13 -2.09 -4.94
CA LEU A 124 -8.51 -1.79 -3.56
C LEU A 124 -9.91 -2.32 -3.22
N ALA A 125 -10.89 -2.10 -4.10
CA ALA A 125 -12.23 -2.65 -3.94
C ALA A 125 -12.27 -4.19 -3.97
N ASN A 126 -11.37 -4.84 -4.69
CA ASN A 126 -11.31 -6.30 -4.67
C ASN A 126 -10.69 -6.84 -3.37
N ILE A 127 -9.71 -6.14 -2.79
CA ILE A 127 -9.04 -6.53 -1.52
C ILE A 127 -10.01 -6.52 -0.34
N THR A 128 -11.07 -5.71 -0.37
CA THR A 128 -12.08 -5.71 0.71
C THR A 128 -12.95 -6.97 0.74
N ARG A 129 -13.02 -7.76 -0.36
CA ARG A 129 -13.88 -8.95 -0.42
C ARG A 129 -13.48 -10.07 0.56
N PRO A 130 -12.21 -10.48 0.66
CA PRO A 130 -11.77 -11.41 1.70
C PRO A 130 -12.16 -10.94 3.10
N ILE A 131 -12.01 -9.63 3.38
CA ILE A 131 -12.32 -9.02 4.68
C ILE A 131 -13.83 -9.10 4.97
N ASP A 132 -14.65 -8.69 4.00
CA ASP A 132 -16.11 -8.75 4.11
C ASP A 132 -16.58 -10.21 4.30
N GLN A 133 -15.97 -11.17 3.59
CA GLN A 133 -16.28 -12.59 3.73
C GLN A 133 -15.89 -13.16 5.09
N TYR A 134 -14.73 -12.77 5.63
CA TYR A 134 -14.29 -13.18 6.96
C TYR A 134 -15.32 -12.74 8.02
N ARG A 135 -15.69 -11.46 8.02
CA ARG A 135 -16.70 -10.89 8.92
C ARG A 135 -18.04 -11.62 8.82
N HIS A 136 -18.47 -11.92 7.59
CA HIS A 136 -19.70 -12.70 7.37
C HIS A 136 -19.61 -14.11 7.99
N LYS A 137 -18.47 -14.80 7.83
CA LYS A 137 -18.26 -16.14 8.41
C LYS A 137 -18.26 -16.11 9.94
N GLN A 138 -17.65 -15.10 10.57
CA GLN A 138 -17.64 -14.95 12.03
C GLN A 138 -19.06 -14.79 12.59
N LEU A 139 -19.90 -13.97 11.94
CA LEU A 139 -21.30 -13.85 12.35
C LEU A 139 -22.09 -15.16 12.14
N ARG A 140 -21.85 -15.85 11.02
CA ARG A 140 -22.57 -17.08 10.67
C ARG A 140 -22.19 -18.28 11.54
N SER A 141 -20.97 -18.30 12.09
CA SER A 141 -20.54 -19.36 13.00
C SER A 141 -21.20 -19.28 14.38
N GLY A 142 -21.98 -18.22 14.65
CA GLY A 142 -22.59 -17.98 15.95
C GLY A 142 -21.62 -17.47 17.01
N ARG A 143 -20.42 -17.03 16.60
CA ARG A 143 -19.48 -16.32 17.49
C ARG A 143 -20.16 -15.05 18.00
N ALA A 144 -20.13 -14.84 19.31
CA ALA A 144 -20.42 -13.53 19.89
C ALA A 144 -19.27 -12.58 19.51
N ILE A 145 -19.58 -11.56 18.72
CA ILE A 145 -18.58 -10.58 18.27
C ILE A 145 -18.61 -9.39 19.21
N ASP A 146 -17.47 -9.07 19.78
CA ASP A 146 -17.22 -7.83 20.50
C ASP A 146 -16.31 -6.93 19.64
N PRO A 147 -16.87 -5.92 18.94
CA PRO A 147 -16.10 -5.11 17.99
C PRO A 147 -14.99 -4.29 18.64
N ASP A 148 -15.03 -4.09 19.96
CA ASP A 148 -14.07 -3.27 20.70
C ASP A 148 -12.97 -4.12 21.34
N ASN A 149 -13.15 -5.43 21.46
CA ASN A 149 -12.21 -6.33 22.15
C ASN A 149 -11.74 -7.52 21.30
N ASP A 150 -12.41 -7.84 20.18
CA ASP A 150 -11.96 -8.90 19.27
C ASP A 150 -10.85 -8.40 18.34
N ASP A 151 -9.60 -8.71 18.66
CA ASP A 151 -8.41 -8.27 17.91
C ASP A 151 -8.49 -8.52 16.39
N ASP A 152 -9.00 -9.69 15.99
CA ASP A 152 -9.18 -10.03 14.57
C ASP A 152 -10.20 -9.11 13.89
N ILE A 153 -11.27 -8.73 14.59
CA ILE A 153 -12.32 -7.86 14.07
C ILE A 153 -11.81 -6.43 13.97
N ILE A 154 -11.08 -5.96 14.99
CA ILE A 154 -10.43 -4.64 15.04
C ILE A 154 -9.40 -4.51 13.91
N ALA A 155 -8.55 -5.52 13.71
CA ALA A 155 -7.56 -5.53 12.64
C ALA A 155 -8.23 -5.49 11.26
N MET A 156 -9.23 -6.34 11.03
CA MET A 156 -10.00 -6.36 9.78
C MET A 156 -10.75 -5.04 9.54
N GLU A 157 -11.22 -4.38 10.60
CA GLU A 157 -11.82 -3.05 10.49
C GLU A 157 -10.82 -2.01 10.04
N SER A 158 -9.68 -1.98 10.71
CA SER A 158 -8.62 -1.02 10.47
C SER A 158 -8.11 -1.13 9.03
N ILE A 159 -7.83 -2.35 8.56
CA ILE A 159 -7.43 -2.62 7.18
C ILE A 159 -8.52 -2.15 6.21
N ARG A 160 -9.79 -2.51 6.45
CA ARG A 160 -10.90 -2.12 5.58
C ARG A 160 -11.09 -0.60 5.51
N ARG A 161 -10.95 0.11 6.64
CA ARG A 161 -11.05 1.57 6.71
C ARG A 161 -9.89 2.23 5.96
N LEU A 162 -8.66 1.76 6.14
CA LEU A 162 -7.49 2.27 5.41
C LEU A 162 -7.63 2.09 3.90
N ILE A 163 -8.14 0.93 3.44
CA ILE A 163 -8.44 0.71 2.01
C ILE A 163 -9.49 1.70 1.51
N THR A 164 -10.53 1.94 2.30
CA THR A 164 -11.63 2.86 1.94
C THR A 164 -11.16 4.31 1.88
N ASP A 165 -10.34 4.74 2.86
CA ASP A 165 -9.71 6.05 2.90
C ASP A 165 -8.79 6.25 1.69
N LEU A 166 -7.92 5.27 1.40
CA LEU A 166 -7.03 5.34 0.25
C LEU A 166 -7.82 5.42 -1.07
N ALA A 167 -8.86 4.60 -1.25
CA ALA A 167 -9.72 4.66 -2.43
C ALA A 167 -10.44 6.02 -2.57
N SER A 168 -10.80 6.64 -1.45
CA SER A 168 -11.42 7.96 -1.40
C SER A 168 -10.42 9.07 -1.75
N SER A 169 -9.21 9.02 -1.20
CA SER A 169 -8.13 9.96 -1.55
C SER A 169 -7.76 9.89 -3.03
N ILE A 170 -7.82 8.71 -3.65
CA ILE A 170 -7.64 8.56 -5.10
C ILE A 170 -8.78 9.22 -5.87
N SER A 171 -10.03 9.08 -5.40
CA SER A 171 -11.18 9.78 -6.00
C SER A 171 -10.99 11.30 -5.96
N GLN A 172 -10.55 11.83 -4.81
CA GLN A 172 -10.23 13.25 -4.65
C GLN A 172 -9.10 13.70 -5.60
N ARG A 173 -8.03 12.92 -5.72
CA ARG A 173 -6.93 13.20 -6.67
C ARG A 173 -7.39 13.23 -8.13
N LYS A 174 -8.35 12.39 -8.53
CA LYS A 174 -8.95 12.43 -9.87
C LYS A 174 -9.69 13.76 -10.09
N VAL A 175 -10.47 14.22 -9.12
CA VAL A 175 -11.16 15.52 -9.17
C VAL A 175 -10.15 16.66 -9.29
N GLU A 176 -9.10 16.65 -8.46
CA GLU A 176 -8.03 17.66 -8.48
C GLU A 176 -7.25 17.67 -9.79
N ASN A 177 -6.93 16.50 -10.34
CA ASN A 177 -6.24 16.37 -11.62
C ASN A 177 -7.06 16.99 -12.75
N ILE A 178 -8.37 16.71 -12.81
CA ILE A 178 -9.27 17.31 -13.81
C ILE A 178 -9.35 18.82 -13.60
N HIS A 179 -9.54 19.27 -12.35
CA HIS A 179 -9.66 20.69 -12.03
C HIS A 179 -8.41 21.49 -12.44
N LYS A 180 -7.24 20.97 -12.10
CA LYS A 180 -5.95 21.56 -12.48
C LYS A 180 -5.75 21.56 -13.99
N PHE A 181 -6.09 20.46 -14.67
CA PHE A 181 -5.92 20.35 -16.11
C PHE A 181 -6.83 21.32 -16.87
N LEU A 182 -8.07 21.48 -16.44
CA LEU A 182 -9.04 22.37 -17.07
C LEU A 182 -8.87 23.85 -16.66
N ILE A 183 -7.89 24.16 -15.81
CA ILE A 183 -7.56 25.53 -15.36
C ILE A 183 -8.80 26.22 -14.78
N PHE A 184 -9.59 25.49 -13.98
CA PHE A 184 -10.72 26.10 -13.29
C PHE A 184 -10.21 27.07 -12.21
N PRO A 185 -10.85 28.23 -12.04
CA PRO A 185 -10.48 29.19 -11.00
C PRO A 185 -10.83 28.64 -9.61
N GLY A 186 -9.99 28.93 -8.61
CA GLY A 186 -10.22 28.54 -7.21
C GLY A 186 -9.61 27.19 -6.84
N LYS A 187 -10.07 26.62 -5.71
CA LYS A 187 -9.65 25.30 -5.24
C LYS A 187 -10.58 24.22 -5.81
N ALA A 188 -10.02 23.05 -6.09
CA ALA A 188 -10.82 21.90 -6.49
C ALA A 188 -11.88 21.57 -5.43
N PRO A 189 -13.09 21.16 -5.85
CA PRO A 189 -14.12 20.68 -4.93
C PRO A 189 -13.58 19.54 -4.05
N GLN A 190 -13.94 19.55 -2.78
CA GLN A 190 -13.64 18.45 -1.85
C GLN A 190 -14.84 17.49 -1.84
N MET A 191 -14.56 16.19 -1.93
CA MET A 191 -15.60 15.15 -1.87
C MET A 191 -16.13 14.91 -0.45
N VAL A 192 -15.37 15.31 0.57
CA VAL A 192 -15.74 15.19 1.98
C VAL A 192 -15.67 16.59 2.58
N GLU A 193 -16.67 16.96 3.37
CA GLU A 193 -16.63 18.23 4.10
C GLU A 193 -15.45 18.21 5.09
N PRO A 194 -14.74 19.33 5.30
CA PRO A 194 -13.71 19.39 6.31
C PRO A 194 -14.35 19.18 7.68
N THR A 195 -13.94 18.11 8.36
CA THR A 195 -14.30 17.83 9.76
C THR A 195 -13.71 18.86 10.70
#